data_AF-X1A817-F1
#
_entry.id   AF-X1A817-F1
#
_cell.length_a   1.000
_cell.length_b   1.000
_cell.length_c   1.000
_cell.angle_alpha   90.00
_cell.angle_beta   90.00
_cell.angle_gamma   90.00
#
_symmetry.space_group_name_H-M   'P 1'
#
loop_
_entity.id
_entity.type
_entity.pdbx_description
1 polymer ?
#
loop_
_entity_poly.entity_id
_entity_poly.type
_entity_poly.pdbx_seq_one_letter_code
_entity_poly.pdbx_strand_id
1 'polypeptide(L)'
;VAASPNAEYAQHSLLSEEEYTTFGVNYDLKVLESAQEMWLNMLHIHGIEIMFNTFIDYPVNVINWHDRETYPDLNQAQELYSGVICGGLRRETTLVLSTPEEVTAEVEQATAATLGKRFILGTGCVVPITAPYGNIIAARSSVERSRF
;
A
#
# COMPACT_ATOMS: atom_id res chain seq x y z
N VAL A 1 13.04 -2.13 -3.79
CA VAL A 1 11.76 -1.49 -4.15
C VAL A 1 11.88 -1.08 -5.60
N ALA A 2 11.22 -1.81 -6.50
CA ALA A 2 11.04 -1.35 -7.87
C ALA A 2 9.73 -0.55 -7.88
N ALA A 3 9.82 0.75 -7.63
CA ALA A 3 8.67 1.63 -7.82
C ALA A 3 8.56 1.88 -9.33
N SER A 4 7.41 1.55 -9.93
CA SER A 4 7.11 2.03 -11.26
C SER A 4 6.95 3.56 -11.17
N PRO A 5 7.74 4.36 -11.91
CA PRO A 5 7.54 5.80 -11.95
C PRO A 5 6.19 6.18 -12.55
N ASN A 6 5.54 5.29 -13.32
CA ASN A 6 4.25 5.58 -13.92
C ASN A 6 3.07 5.34 -12.97
N ALA A 7 3.25 4.59 -11.89
CA ALA A 7 2.17 4.24 -10.95
C ALA A 7 1.51 5.46 -10.27
N GLU A 8 2.12 6.65 -10.35
CA GLU A 8 1.52 7.92 -9.91
C GLU A 8 0.42 8.44 -10.86
N TYR A 9 0.43 8.01 -12.14
CA TYR A 9 -0.57 8.35 -13.14
C TYR A 9 -1.70 7.32 -13.24
N ALA A 10 -1.63 6.25 -12.46
CA ALA A 10 -2.57 5.13 -12.50
C ALA A 10 -3.87 5.40 -11.74
N GLN A 11 -4.50 6.54 -12.04
CA GLN A 11 -5.75 6.99 -11.46
C GLN A 11 -6.67 7.55 -12.55
N HIS A 12 -7.96 7.24 -12.44
CA HIS A 12 -8.95 7.55 -13.47
C HIS A 12 -9.14 9.05 -13.73
N SER A 13 -8.73 9.89 -12.78
CA SER A 13 -8.75 11.35 -12.91
C SER A 13 -7.69 11.91 -13.87
N LEU A 14 -6.65 11.13 -14.20
CA LEU A 14 -5.54 11.55 -15.06
C LEU A 14 -5.53 10.85 -16.41
N LEU A 15 -5.78 9.54 -16.42
CA LEU A 15 -5.74 8.71 -17.62
C LEU A 15 -6.92 7.75 -17.64
N SER A 16 -7.33 7.34 -18.83
CA SER A 16 -8.12 6.13 -19.03
C SER A 16 -7.24 4.87 -18.85
N GLU A 17 -7.87 3.72 -18.60
CA GLU A 17 -7.16 2.44 -18.50
C GLU A 17 -6.42 2.09 -19.81
N GLU A 18 -6.97 2.44 -20.96
CA GLU A 18 -6.35 2.22 -22.27
C GLU A 18 -5.08 3.05 -22.44
N GLU A 19 -5.11 4.32 -22.04
CA GLU A 19 -3.94 5.19 -22.03
C GLU A 19 -2.89 4.67 -21.05
N TYR A 20 -3.27 4.29 -19.83
CA TYR A 20 -2.33 3.74 -18.87
C TYR A 20 -1.74 2.40 -19.33
N THR A 21 -2.52 1.57 -20.02
CA THR A 21 -2.01 0.33 -20.63
C THR A 21 -0.95 0.63 -21.69
N THR A 22 -1.21 1.64 -22.53
CA THR A 22 -0.31 2.03 -23.62
C THR A 22 1.00 2.62 -23.10
N PHE A 23 0.90 3.55 -22.14
CA PHE A 23 2.02 4.41 -21.72
C PHE A 23 2.64 4.03 -20.36
N GLY A 24 1.90 3.32 -19.50
CA GLY A 24 2.36 2.83 -18.20
C GLY A 24 2.79 1.36 -18.28
N VAL A 25 1.82 0.46 -18.43
CA VAL A 25 2.02 -1.01 -18.29
C VAL A 25 3.19 -1.54 -19.11
N ASN A 26 3.28 -1.13 -20.39
CA ASN A 26 4.34 -1.60 -21.29
C ASN A 26 5.77 -1.25 -20.84
N TYR A 27 5.93 -0.16 -20.09
CA TYR A 27 7.23 0.29 -19.57
C TYR A 27 7.47 -0.27 -18.17
N ASP A 28 6.43 -0.31 -17.35
CA ASP A 28 6.46 -0.88 -16.00
C ASP A 28 6.95 -2.32 -16.04
N LEU A 29 6.39 -3.14 -16.94
CA LEU A 29 6.77 -4.55 -17.06
C LEU A 29 8.22 -4.75 -17.49
N LYS A 30 8.78 -3.87 -18.33
CA LYS A 30 10.21 -3.93 -18.72
C LYS A 30 11.14 -3.65 -17.55
N VAL A 31 10.77 -2.69 -16.69
CA VAL A 31 11.52 -2.40 -15.47
C VAL A 31 11.41 -3.57 -14.50
N LEU A 32 10.20 -4.09 -14.30
CA LEU A 32 9.94 -5.19 -13.39
C LEU A 32 10.63 -6.48 -13.81
N GLU A 33 10.71 -6.78 -15.12
CA GLU A 33 11.45 -7.93 -15.66
C GLU A 33 12.90 -7.97 -15.14
N SER A 34 13.60 -6.84 -15.17
CA SER A 34 14.97 -6.74 -14.65
C SER A 34 15.08 -6.90 -13.13
N ALA A 35 13.98 -6.66 -12.41
CA ALA A 35 13.91 -6.76 -10.95
C ALA A 35 13.37 -8.13 -10.47
N GLN A 36 12.89 -9.00 -11.37
CA GLN A 36 12.25 -10.27 -10.99
C GLN A 36 13.16 -11.20 -10.17
N GLU A 37 14.47 -11.16 -10.41
CA GLU A 37 15.44 -11.98 -9.66
C GLU A 37 15.67 -11.50 -8.22
N MET A 38 15.16 -10.32 -7.87
CA MET A 38 15.29 -9.77 -6.52
C MET A 38 14.37 -10.51 -5.55
N TRP A 39 14.84 -10.65 -4.31
CA TRP A 39 14.15 -11.40 -3.25
C TRP A 39 12.79 -10.82 -2.84
N LEU A 40 12.55 -9.52 -3.06
CA LEU A 40 11.29 -8.85 -2.75
C LEU A 40 11.08 -7.60 -3.61
N ASN A 41 9.99 -7.58 -4.36
CA ASN A 41 9.53 -6.44 -5.17
C ASN A 41 8.22 -5.89 -4.62
N MET A 42 8.17 -4.58 -4.44
CA MET A 42 6.99 -3.84 -3.96
C MET A 42 6.62 -2.78 -4.99
N LEU A 43 5.36 -2.82 -5.44
CA LEU A 43 4.72 -1.75 -6.18
C LEU A 43 4.06 -0.78 -5.21
N HIS A 44 4.30 0.52 -5.39
CA HIS A 44 3.60 1.58 -4.68
C HIS A 44 2.74 2.35 -5.69
N ILE A 45 1.45 2.48 -5.41
CA ILE A 45 0.47 3.17 -6.26
C ILE A 45 0.02 4.42 -5.51
N HIS A 46 0.17 5.58 -6.16
CA HIS A 46 -0.20 6.86 -5.59
C HIS A 46 -1.50 7.38 -6.19
N GLY A 47 -2.30 8.11 -5.41
CA GLY A 47 -3.50 8.80 -5.90
C GLY A 47 -4.80 8.26 -5.32
N ILE A 48 -5.91 8.70 -5.93
CA ILE A 48 -7.28 8.32 -5.59
C ILE A 48 -7.98 7.79 -6.84
N GLU A 49 -8.97 6.93 -6.68
CA GLU A 49 -9.64 6.24 -7.79
C GLU A 49 -8.60 5.52 -8.67
N ILE A 50 -7.73 4.76 -8.00
CA ILE A 50 -6.61 4.09 -8.64
C ILE A 50 -7.08 2.91 -9.49
N MET A 51 -6.34 2.62 -10.56
CA MET A 51 -6.57 1.47 -11.44
C MET A 51 -6.02 0.17 -10.81
N PHE A 52 -6.43 -0.16 -9.59
CA PHE A 52 -5.84 -1.26 -8.81
C PHE A 52 -5.82 -2.59 -9.57
N ASN A 53 -6.92 -2.91 -10.27
CA ASN A 53 -7.06 -4.14 -11.05
C ASN A 53 -6.06 -4.27 -12.20
N THR A 54 -5.45 -3.18 -12.65
CA THR A 54 -4.38 -3.24 -13.67
C THR A 54 -3.11 -3.88 -13.10
N PHE A 55 -2.92 -3.83 -11.79
CA PHE A 55 -1.66 -4.20 -11.12
C PHE A 55 -1.67 -5.57 -10.47
N ILE A 56 -2.82 -6.23 -10.35
CA ILE A 56 -2.91 -7.53 -9.67
C ILE A 56 -2.13 -8.64 -10.40
N ASP A 57 -1.91 -8.48 -11.70
CA ASP A 57 -1.13 -9.39 -12.55
C ASP A 57 0.35 -8.98 -12.69
N TYR A 58 0.78 -7.89 -12.05
CA TYR A 58 2.18 -7.48 -12.10
C TYR A 58 3.05 -8.50 -11.36
N PRO A 59 4.28 -8.77 -11.84
CA PRO A 59 5.21 -9.71 -11.21
C PRO A 59 5.90 -9.09 -9.98
N VAL A 60 5.11 -8.57 -9.05
CA VAL A 60 5.54 -8.02 -7.76
C VAL A 60 5.06 -8.92 -6.63
N ASN A 61 5.69 -8.80 -5.46
CA ASN A 61 5.33 -9.57 -4.27
C ASN A 61 4.41 -8.78 -3.34
N VAL A 62 4.54 -7.44 -3.35
CA VAL A 62 3.82 -6.54 -2.45
C VAL A 62 3.17 -5.41 -3.24
N ILE A 63 1.92 -5.07 -2.93
CA ILE A 63 1.27 -3.84 -3.42
C ILE A 63 0.98 -2.92 -2.21
N ASN A 64 1.39 -1.65 -2.32
CA ASN A 64 1.14 -0.60 -1.34
C ASN A 64 0.37 0.55 -2.00
N TRP A 65 -0.68 1.05 -1.35
CA TRP A 65 -1.48 2.17 -1.83
C TRP A 65 -2.23 2.80 -0.65
N HIS A 66 -2.98 3.86 -0.92
CA HIS A 66 -3.77 4.58 0.07
C HIS A 66 -5.08 3.84 0.44
N ASP A 67 -4.99 2.62 0.99
CA ASP A 67 -6.11 1.70 1.28
C ASP A 67 -7.25 2.30 2.14
N ARG A 68 -6.94 3.30 2.96
CA ARG A 68 -7.92 3.98 3.82
C ARG A 68 -8.50 5.27 3.23
N GLU A 69 -8.04 5.64 2.03
CA GLU A 69 -8.44 6.84 1.29
C GLU A 69 -9.07 6.47 -0.07
N THR A 70 -8.76 5.31 -0.63
CA THR A 70 -9.29 4.88 -1.93
C THR A 70 -9.45 3.36 -2.04
N TYR A 71 -10.34 2.93 -2.95
CA TYR A 71 -10.57 1.53 -3.26
C TYR A 71 -9.30 0.86 -3.84
N PRO A 72 -9.08 -0.43 -3.57
CA PRO A 72 -9.80 -1.28 -2.63
C PRO A 72 -9.38 -1.06 -1.17
N ASP A 73 -10.22 -1.47 -0.23
CA ASP A 73 -9.76 -1.65 1.15
C ASP A 73 -8.86 -2.90 1.27
N LEU A 74 -8.22 -3.09 2.42
CA LEU A 74 -7.29 -4.20 2.63
C LEU A 74 -7.93 -5.59 2.42
N ASN A 75 -9.17 -5.79 2.87
CA ASN A 75 -9.81 -7.10 2.77
C ASN A 75 -10.13 -7.43 1.31
N GLN A 76 -10.75 -6.47 0.60
CA GLN A 76 -11.04 -6.58 -0.82
C GLN A 76 -9.77 -6.80 -1.65
N ALA A 77 -8.69 -6.09 -1.33
CA ALA A 77 -7.42 -6.25 -2.02
C ALA A 77 -6.82 -7.66 -1.84
N GLN A 78 -7.02 -8.32 -0.70
CA GLN A 78 -6.56 -9.70 -0.48
C GLN A 78 -7.35 -10.74 -1.26
N GLU A 79 -8.58 -10.42 -1.64
CA GLU A 79 -9.41 -11.25 -2.53
C GLU A 79 -8.97 -11.07 -3.99
N LEU A 80 -8.62 -9.85 -4.39
CA LEU A 80 -8.19 -9.52 -5.76
C LEU A 80 -6.74 -9.95 -6.05
N TYR A 81 -5.84 -9.80 -5.07
CA TYR A 81 -4.41 -10.00 -5.25
C TYR A 81 -3.89 -11.14 -4.37
N SER A 82 -3.20 -12.08 -5.00
CA SER A 82 -2.67 -13.28 -4.33
C SER A 82 -1.39 -13.03 -3.53
N GLY A 83 -0.71 -11.91 -3.77
CA GLY A 83 0.51 -11.52 -3.04
C GLY A 83 0.22 -10.84 -1.71
N VAL A 84 1.21 -10.07 -1.23
CA VAL A 84 1.15 -9.35 0.04
C VAL A 84 0.62 -7.95 -0.18
N ILE A 85 -0.26 -7.48 0.70
CA ILE A 85 -0.70 -6.07 0.69
C ILE A 85 0.00 -5.30 1.79
N CYS A 86 0.29 -4.03 1.55
CA CYS A 86 0.95 -3.14 2.49
C CYS A 86 0.13 -1.87 2.68
N GLY A 87 -0.22 -1.54 3.92
CA GLY A 87 -1.08 -0.40 4.23
C GLY A 87 -1.65 -0.46 5.64
N GLY A 88 -2.79 0.19 5.86
CA GLY A 88 -3.55 0.11 7.11
C GLY A 88 -3.40 1.30 8.05
N LEU A 89 -2.56 2.29 7.75
CA LEU A 89 -2.42 3.52 8.53
C LEU A 89 -2.64 4.78 7.69
N ARG A 90 -3.46 5.71 8.21
CA ARG A 90 -3.56 7.06 7.64
C ARG A 90 -2.38 7.91 8.06
N ARG A 91 -1.83 8.66 7.10
CA ARG A 91 -0.64 9.51 7.30
C ARG A 91 -0.97 10.76 8.11
N GLU A 92 -1.84 11.61 7.56
CA GLU A 92 -2.10 12.92 8.16
C GLU A 92 -3.04 12.81 9.36
N THR A 93 -4.21 12.19 9.18
CA THR A 93 -5.25 12.21 10.22
C THR A 93 -4.91 11.36 11.44
N THR A 94 -4.14 10.29 11.25
CA THR A 94 -3.83 9.34 12.32
C THR A 94 -2.38 9.50 12.76
N LEU A 95 -1.39 9.15 11.92
CA LEU A 95 0.00 9.22 12.35
C LEU A 95 0.47 10.61 12.76
N VAL A 96 0.02 11.69 12.10
CA VAL A 96 0.43 13.06 12.46
C VAL A 96 -0.47 13.68 13.53
N LEU A 97 -1.79 13.57 13.37
CA LEU A 97 -2.74 14.40 14.13
C LEU A 97 -3.46 13.68 15.29
N SER A 98 -3.34 12.36 15.43
CA SER A 98 -4.08 11.59 16.43
C SER A 98 -3.23 11.16 17.63
N THR A 99 -3.87 10.48 18.58
CA THR A 99 -3.24 9.90 19.77
C THR A 99 -2.58 8.52 19.49
N PRO A 100 -1.62 8.08 20.32
CA PRO A 100 -1.06 6.72 20.27
C PRO A 100 -2.11 5.59 20.34
N GLU A 101 -3.19 5.82 21.10
CA GLU A 101 -4.30 4.90 21.25
C GLU A 101 -5.07 4.74 19.92
N GLU A 102 -5.34 5.84 19.22
CA GLU A 102 -5.99 5.83 17.90
C GLU A 102 -5.10 5.18 16.84
N VAL A 103 -3.79 5.40 16.88
CA VAL A 103 -2.83 4.68 16.02
C VAL A 103 -2.89 3.18 16.28
N THR A 104 -2.89 2.78 17.56
CA THR A 104 -2.98 1.35 17.94
C THR A 104 -4.28 0.74 17.42
N ALA A 105 -5.40 1.46 17.52
CA ALA A 105 -6.68 1.01 17.00
C ALA A 105 -6.68 0.80 15.47
N GLU A 106 -6.04 1.67 14.68
CA GLU A 106 -5.90 1.44 13.23
C GLU A 106 -5.06 0.20 12.92
N VAL A 107 -3.97 -0.04 13.67
CA VAL A 107 -3.18 -1.27 13.52
C VAL A 107 -4.02 -2.52 13.79
N GLU A 108 -4.81 -2.50 14.85
CA GLU A 108 -5.69 -3.62 15.21
C GLU A 108 -6.75 -3.86 14.14
N GLN A 109 -7.37 -2.80 13.63
CA GLN A 109 -8.33 -2.88 12.52
C GLN A 109 -7.72 -3.46 11.25
N ALA A 110 -6.53 -2.99 10.86
CA ALA A 110 -5.83 -3.49 9.69
C ALA A 110 -5.43 -4.97 9.85
N THR A 111 -4.97 -5.34 11.05
CA THR A 111 -4.64 -6.73 11.39
C THR A 111 -5.88 -7.63 11.33
N ALA A 112 -7.02 -7.16 11.87
CA ALA A 112 -8.28 -7.90 11.84
C ALA A 112 -8.83 -8.06 10.41
N ALA A 113 -8.81 -6.98 9.60
CA ALA A 113 -9.29 -7.00 8.21
C ALA A 113 -8.52 -7.98 7.32
N THR A 114 -7.23 -8.17 7.62
CA THR A 114 -6.31 -9.04 6.87
C THR A 114 -6.07 -10.41 7.51
N LEU A 115 -6.68 -10.65 8.69
CA LEU A 115 -6.41 -11.79 9.55
C LEU A 115 -4.91 -12.02 9.83
N GLY A 116 -4.10 -10.95 9.77
CA GLY A 116 -2.65 -11.00 9.91
C GLY A 116 -1.91 -11.81 8.84
N LYS A 117 -2.57 -12.17 7.73
CA LYS A 117 -1.99 -12.99 6.65
C LYS A 117 -1.71 -12.11 5.44
N ARG A 118 -0.66 -12.41 4.67
CA ARG A 118 -0.31 -11.67 3.43
C ARG A 118 -0.42 -10.15 3.60
N PHE A 119 0.06 -9.64 4.73
CA PHE A 119 -0.10 -8.25 5.13
C PHE A 119 1.19 -7.70 5.73
N ILE A 120 1.54 -6.48 5.35
CA ILE A 120 2.58 -5.65 5.96
C ILE A 120 1.89 -4.37 6.45
N LEU A 121 1.99 -4.10 7.75
CA LEU A 121 1.53 -2.82 8.29
C LEU A 121 2.41 -1.70 7.75
N GLY A 122 1.78 -0.68 7.18
CA GLY A 122 2.44 0.51 6.70
C GLY A 122 1.47 1.66 6.50
N THR A 123 2.01 2.82 6.14
CA THR A 123 1.21 3.88 5.57
C THR A 123 0.93 3.62 4.10
N GLY A 124 -0.13 4.24 3.58
CA GLY A 124 -0.42 4.17 2.14
C GLY A 124 0.54 4.95 1.24
N CYS A 125 1.50 5.69 1.82
CA CYS A 125 2.58 6.44 1.16
C CYS A 125 3.70 6.67 2.19
N VAL A 126 4.51 7.72 2.07
CA VAL A 126 5.56 8.07 3.05
C VAL A 126 4.98 8.54 4.38
N VAL A 127 5.72 8.34 5.47
CA VAL A 127 5.40 8.94 6.77
C VAL A 127 5.82 10.42 6.75
N PRO A 128 4.93 11.37 7.09
CA PRO A 128 5.30 12.78 7.18
C PRO A 128 6.38 12.99 8.25
N ILE A 129 7.35 13.87 7.96
CA ILE A 129 8.44 14.19 8.92
C ILE A 129 7.94 14.84 10.21
N THR A 130 6.71 15.35 10.19
CA THR A 130 5.99 15.94 11.31
C THR A 130 5.28 14.92 12.19
N ALA A 131 5.26 13.63 11.81
CA ALA A 131 4.63 12.58 12.59
C ALA A 131 5.29 12.47 13.99
N PRO A 132 4.52 12.61 15.08
CA PRO A 132 5.06 12.48 16.43
C PRO A 132 5.74 11.13 16.64
N TYR A 133 6.92 11.14 17.25
CA TYR A 133 7.67 9.91 17.55
C TYR A 133 6.84 8.91 18.38
N GLY A 134 6.01 9.41 19.30
CA GLY A 134 5.10 8.57 20.10
C GLY A 134 4.13 7.74 19.25
N ASN A 135 3.60 8.32 18.16
CA ASN A 135 2.69 7.63 17.25
C ASN A 135 3.41 6.55 16.43
N ILE A 136 4.63 6.83 15.98
CA ILE A 136 5.48 5.84 15.28
C ILE A 136 5.79 4.65 16.21
N ILE A 137 6.13 4.92 17.47
CA ILE A 137 6.38 3.89 18.47
C ILE A 137 5.12 3.10 18.81
N ALA A 138 3.95 3.75 18.87
CA ALA A 138 2.67 3.08 19.10
C ALA A 138 2.37 2.07 17.98
N ALA A 139 2.52 2.47 16.72
CA ALA A 139 2.32 1.59 15.57
C ALA A 139 3.25 0.36 15.62
N ARG A 140 4.55 0.59 15.86
CA ARG A 140 5.54 -0.48 16.00
C ARG A 140 5.23 -1.42 17.17
N SER A 141 4.91 -0.86 18.33
CA SER A 141 4.67 -1.67 19.54
C SER A 141 3.40 -2.51 19.40
N SER A 142 2.41 -2.02 18.66
CA SER A 142 1.16 -2.75 18.42
C SER A 142 1.39 -4.09 17.71
N VAL A 143 2.24 -4.13 16.67
CA VAL A 143 2.53 -5.38 15.94
C VAL A 143 3.41 -6.36 16.72
N GLU A 144 4.21 -5.89 17.68
CA GLU A 144 5.03 -6.76 18.55
C GLU A 144 4.16 -7.47 19.61
N ARG A 145 3.11 -6.80 20.11
CA ARG A 145 2.17 -7.37 21.09
C ARG A 145 1.21 -8.40 20.49
N SER A 146 0.89 -8.26 19.21
CA SER A 146 -0.08 -9.13 18.49
C SER A 146 0.52 -10.40 17.91
N ARG A 147 1.75 -10.79 18.31
CA ARG A 147 2.37 -12.05 17.87
C ARG A 147 1.62 -13.25 18.47
N PHE A 148 0.82 -13.92 17.63
CA PHE A 148 0.22 -15.22 17.88
C PHE A 148 1.25 -16.35 17.79
#